data_AF-A0A842NW22-F1
#
_entry.id   AF-A0A842NW22-F1
#
_cell.length_a   1.000
_cell.length_b   1.000
_cell.length_c   1.000
_cell.angle_alpha   90.00
_cell.angle_beta   90.00
_cell.angle_gamma   90.00
#
_symmetry.space_group_name_H-M   'P 1'
#
loop_
_entity.id
_entity.type
_entity.pdbx_description
1 polymer ?
#
loop_
_entity_poly.entity_id
_entity_poly.type
_entity_poly.pdbx_seq_one_letter_code
_entity_poly.pdbx_strand_id
1 'polypeptide(L)'
;MKAALISLGSKSSEWTAEAMKKYFDEVDEIKLKDIEINFSGKKSEVLYKGKPLESYDCILAKGSFRYAPLLRSVTSLLKDKCYMPLSAESFTVGHDKLLTQLKLQQKNIPMPRTYLSATTSAAKKILEKVNYPIIMKFPHGTQGKGVLFADSYASASSMLDALSALNQPFLIQEFIETGGADIRAIVVGDKVIASMKRKADIKEARANIHAGGIAEGVVLDSYAKKVAVDAARAIGAEVCGVDMLESAKGPVVIEINLSPGLQGIATVTDVDLPDKIASYLFKQTMQFLSENKKNGTAKIMEDLDADKTKEIISTLDFRGARILLPEVITKVAGLKETDDVQFSAEKDKIHIKKLNIG
;
A
#
# COMPACT_ATOMS: atom_id res chain seq x y z
N MET A 1 15.40 0.90 -15.19
CA MET A 1 14.83 0.54 -13.88
C MET A 1 14.39 -0.90 -13.90
N LYS A 2 14.77 -1.66 -12.87
CA LYS A 2 14.44 -3.07 -12.66
C LYS A 2 13.32 -3.19 -11.63
N ALA A 3 12.30 -3.99 -11.90
CA ALA A 3 11.17 -4.19 -10.99
C ALA A 3 10.94 -5.68 -10.67
N ALA A 4 10.33 -5.95 -9.51
CA ALA A 4 9.87 -7.28 -9.15
C ALA A 4 8.39 -7.28 -8.77
N LEU A 5 7.70 -8.36 -9.13
CA LEU A 5 6.40 -8.70 -8.60
C LEU A 5 6.51 -9.97 -7.76
N ILE A 6 6.36 -9.82 -6.44
CA ILE A 6 6.36 -10.96 -5.50
C ILE A 6 4.92 -11.45 -5.33
N SER A 7 4.61 -12.69 -5.72
CA SER A 7 3.25 -13.24 -5.55
C SER A 7 3.19 -14.76 -5.47
N LEU A 8 1.97 -15.29 -5.34
CA LEU A 8 1.66 -16.71 -5.45
C LEU A 8 1.42 -17.18 -6.91
N GLY A 9 1.62 -16.32 -7.91
CA GLY A 9 1.38 -16.65 -9.32
C GLY A 9 -0.10 -16.68 -9.69
N SER A 10 -0.87 -15.68 -9.25
CA SER A 10 -2.26 -15.55 -9.69
C SER A 10 -2.34 -14.90 -11.07
N LYS A 11 -3.37 -15.20 -11.87
CA LYS A 11 -3.59 -14.57 -13.18
C LYS A 11 -3.59 -13.04 -13.14
N SER A 12 -4.10 -12.43 -12.06
CA SER A 12 -4.01 -10.97 -11.88
C SER A 12 -2.58 -10.47 -11.69
N SER A 13 -1.74 -11.27 -11.04
CA SER A 13 -0.33 -10.94 -10.82
C SER A 13 0.44 -11.04 -12.13
N GLU A 14 0.22 -12.11 -12.90
CA GLU A 14 0.79 -12.29 -14.24
C GLU A 14 0.42 -11.12 -15.16
N TRP A 15 -0.86 -10.73 -15.21
CA TRP A 15 -1.30 -9.57 -15.99
C TRP A 15 -0.60 -8.28 -15.58
N THR A 16 -0.44 -8.04 -14.27
CA THR A 16 0.28 -6.85 -13.78
C THR A 16 1.76 -6.91 -14.13
N ALA A 17 2.42 -8.05 -14.00
CA ALA A 17 3.83 -8.23 -14.36
C ALA A 17 4.06 -7.99 -15.87
N GLU A 18 3.21 -8.54 -16.73
CA GLU A 18 3.25 -8.30 -18.18
C GLU A 18 3.06 -6.81 -18.52
N ALA A 19 2.11 -6.14 -17.86
CA ALA A 19 1.91 -4.69 -18.06
C ALA A 19 3.12 -3.86 -17.59
N MET A 20 3.81 -4.27 -16.52
CA MET A 20 5.03 -3.62 -16.04
C MET A 20 6.18 -3.66 -17.07
N LYS A 21 6.27 -4.71 -17.91
CA LYS A 21 7.30 -4.83 -18.96
C LYS A 21 7.22 -3.75 -20.03
N LYS A 22 6.09 -3.04 -20.15
CA LYS A 22 5.96 -1.88 -21.06
C LYS A 22 6.71 -0.64 -20.54
N TYR A 23 6.98 -0.58 -19.24
CA TYR A 23 7.49 0.60 -18.56
C TYR A 23 8.88 0.36 -17.95
N PHE A 24 9.13 -0.80 -17.37
CA PHE A 24 10.41 -1.17 -16.76
C PHE A 24 11.29 -1.95 -17.74
N ASP A 25 12.61 -1.77 -17.65
CA ASP A 25 13.56 -2.44 -18.54
C ASP A 25 13.63 -3.95 -18.27
N GLU A 26 13.43 -4.33 -17.01
CA GLU A 26 13.43 -5.72 -16.54
C GLU A 26 12.36 -5.89 -15.45
N VAL A 27 11.60 -6.98 -15.55
CA VAL A 27 10.54 -7.33 -14.60
C VAL A 27 10.65 -8.80 -14.22
N ASP A 28 10.98 -9.05 -12.95
CA ASP A 28 11.07 -10.40 -12.41
C ASP A 28 9.80 -10.80 -11.66
N GLU A 29 9.28 -11.98 -11.97
CA GLU A 29 8.19 -12.60 -11.21
C GLU A 29 8.76 -13.53 -10.15
N ILE A 30 8.59 -13.14 -8.90
CA ILE A 30 9.19 -13.83 -7.75
C ILE A 30 8.11 -14.61 -7.01
N LYS A 31 8.32 -15.92 -6.88
CA LYS A 31 7.43 -16.78 -6.11
C LYS A 31 7.57 -16.50 -4.62
N LEU A 32 6.50 -16.00 -4.00
CA LEU A 32 6.43 -15.67 -2.58
C LEU A 32 6.81 -16.84 -1.66
N LYS A 33 6.52 -18.08 -2.08
CA LYS A 33 6.84 -19.29 -1.31
C LYS A 33 8.34 -19.60 -1.22
N ASP A 34 9.13 -19.03 -2.12
CA ASP A 34 10.58 -19.24 -2.20
C ASP A 34 11.35 -18.06 -1.57
N ILE A 35 10.64 -17.13 -0.91
CA ILE A 35 11.24 -16.03 -0.15
C ILE A 35 11.51 -16.48 1.28
N GLU A 36 12.71 -16.19 1.76
CA GLU A 36 13.15 -16.45 3.12
C GLU A 36 13.65 -15.15 3.75
N ILE A 37 13.58 -15.06 5.08
CA ILE A 37 14.18 -13.94 5.83
C ILE A 37 15.27 -14.52 6.71
N ASN A 38 16.50 -14.06 6.49
CA ASN A 38 17.62 -14.42 7.34
C ASN A 38 17.82 -13.33 8.40
N PHE A 39 17.61 -13.70 9.66
CA PHE A 39 17.88 -12.86 10.83
C PHE A 39 19.24 -13.16 11.49
N SER A 40 20.04 -14.05 10.90
CA SER A 40 21.30 -14.50 11.47
C SER A 40 22.39 -13.45 11.27
N GLY A 41 23.07 -13.05 12.34
CA GLY A 41 24.20 -12.11 12.30
C GLY A 41 23.82 -10.65 12.49
N LYS A 42 24.71 -9.73 12.06
CA LYS A 42 24.56 -8.28 12.29
C LYS A 42 23.59 -7.57 11.34
N LYS A 43 23.21 -8.21 10.22
CA LYS A 43 22.32 -7.63 9.20
C LYS A 43 21.24 -8.64 8.85
N SER A 44 19.98 -8.19 8.87
CA SER A 44 18.87 -8.97 8.35
C SER A 44 18.76 -8.78 6.83
N GLU A 45 18.49 -9.86 6.11
CA GLU A 45 18.42 -9.88 4.66
C GLU A 45 17.23 -10.70 4.15
N VAL A 46 16.76 -10.32 2.96
CA VAL A 46 15.74 -11.08 2.23
C VAL A 46 16.47 -11.99 1.26
N LEU A 47 16.14 -13.28 1.28
CA LEU A 47 16.67 -14.28 0.36
C LEU A 47 15.59 -14.76 -0.60
N TYR A 48 16.00 -15.17 -1.79
CA TYR A 48 15.19 -15.90 -2.76
C TYR A 48 15.93 -17.18 -3.14
N LYS A 49 15.32 -18.34 -2.83
CA LYS A 49 15.92 -19.67 -3.05
C LYS A 49 17.33 -19.79 -2.43
N GLY A 50 17.45 -19.38 -1.16
CA GLY A 50 18.70 -19.41 -0.41
C GLY A 50 19.80 -18.42 -0.83
N LYS A 51 19.55 -17.53 -1.80
CA LYS A 51 20.50 -16.48 -2.23
C LYS A 51 19.97 -15.09 -1.88
N PRO A 52 20.83 -14.09 -1.60
CA PRO A 52 20.37 -12.71 -1.41
C PRO A 52 19.47 -12.25 -2.55
N LEU A 53 18.33 -11.66 -2.21
CA LEU A 53 17.42 -11.09 -3.19
C LEU A 53 18.15 -10.01 -3.99
N GLU A 54 17.96 -10.01 -5.30
CA GLU A 54 18.55 -9.01 -6.19
C GLU A 54 18.06 -7.59 -5.85
N SER A 55 18.79 -6.58 -6.33
CA SER A 55 18.39 -5.18 -6.16
C SER A 55 17.33 -4.81 -7.19
N TYR A 56 16.25 -4.20 -6.73
CA TYR A 56 15.14 -3.71 -7.55
C TYR A 56 14.91 -2.23 -7.25
N ASP A 57 14.46 -1.47 -8.24
CA ASP A 57 14.01 -0.09 -8.05
C ASP A 57 12.55 -0.05 -7.54
N CYS A 58 11.75 -1.04 -7.93
CA CYS A 58 10.34 -1.17 -7.59
C CYS A 58 9.99 -2.60 -7.20
N ILE A 59 9.26 -2.80 -6.10
CA ILE A 59 8.70 -4.11 -5.73
C ILE A 59 7.20 -3.99 -5.45
N LEU A 60 6.39 -4.74 -6.19
CA LEU A 60 4.98 -4.97 -5.86
C LEU A 60 4.83 -6.32 -5.18
N ALA A 61 4.58 -6.32 -3.86
CA ALA A 61 4.39 -7.54 -3.10
C ALA A 61 2.90 -7.85 -2.89
N LYS A 62 2.46 -9.05 -3.28
CA LYS A 62 1.08 -9.53 -3.18
C LYS A 62 1.02 -10.86 -2.45
N GLY A 63 0.01 -11.05 -1.61
CA GLY A 63 -0.20 -12.31 -0.90
C GLY A 63 -1.47 -12.33 -0.06
N SER A 64 -1.80 -13.52 0.43
CA SER A 64 -2.90 -13.70 1.37
C SER A 64 -2.46 -13.43 2.81
N PHE A 65 -3.43 -13.29 3.72
CA PHE A 65 -3.19 -13.06 5.15
C PHE A 65 -2.21 -14.06 5.80
N ARG A 66 -2.11 -15.30 5.27
CA ARG A 66 -1.18 -16.33 5.77
C ARG A 66 0.28 -15.91 5.65
N TYR A 67 0.60 -15.04 4.70
CA TYR A 67 1.95 -14.54 4.44
C TYR A 67 2.15 -13.10 4.94
N ALA A 68 1.20 -12.55 5.71
CA ALA A 68 1.29 -11.18 6.21
C ALA A 68 2.59 -10.90 6.99
N PRO A 69 3.06 -11.76 7.92
CA PRO A 69 4.33 -11.53 8.62
C PRO A 69 5.55 -11.54 7.69
N LEU A 70 5.53 -12.40 6.67
CA LEU A 70 6.61 -12.48 5.67
C LEU A 70 6.64 -11.21 4.83
N LEU A 71 5.50 -10.81 4.26
CA LEU A 71 5.36 -9.62 3.43
C LEU A 71 5.72 -8.34 4.21
N ARG A 72 5.30 -8.25 5.48
CA ARG A 72 5.72 -7.18 6.38
C ARG A 72 7.24 -7.14 6.58
N SER A 73 7.87 -8.30 6.76
CA SER A 73 9.32 -8.39 6.95
C SER A 73 10.07 -7.95 5.69
N VAL A 74 9.67 -8.45 4.51
CA VAL A 74 10.24 -8.05 3.21
C VAL A 74 10.13 -6.54 3.03
N THR A 75 8.92 -5.99 3.17
CA THR A 75 8.69 -4.55 2.96
C THR A 75 9.39 -3.68 4.00
N SER A 76 9.53 -4.14 5.25
CA SER A 76 10.31 -3.40 6.27
C SER A 76 11.80 -3.35 5.93
N LEU A 77 12.38 -4.45 5.46
CA LEU A 77 13.81 -4.56 5.18
C LEU A 77 14.23 -3.84 3.88
N LEU A 78 13.29 -3.63 2.97
CA LEU A 78 13.54 -3.04 1.65
C LEU A 78 13.02 -1.61 1.49
N LYS A 79 12.35 -1.04 2.50
CA LYS A 79 11.65 0.26 2.43
C LYS A 79 12.53 1.43 1.94
N ASP A 80 13.81 1.43 2.29
CA ASP A 80 14.73 2.53 1.95
C ASP A 80 15.55 2.21 0.69
N LYS A 81 15.42 0.99 0.14
CA LYS A 81 16.21 0.49 -0.99
C LYS A 81 15.45 0.56 -2.31
N CYS A 82 14.13 0.45 -2.26
CA CYS A 82 13.28 0.39 -3.43
C CYS A 82 11.91 0.99 -3.12
N TYR A 83 11.24 1.49 -4.16
CA TYR A 83 9.86 1.93 -4.04
C TYR A 83 8.93 0.72 -3.90
N MET A 84 8.00 0.79 -2.94
CA MET A 84 6.97 -0.20 -2.72
C MET A 84 5.62 0.49 -2.47
N PRO A 85 4.56 0.15 -3.22
CA PRO A 85 3.26 0.81 -3.13
C PRO A 85 2.44 0.39 -1.89
N LEU A 86 2.93 -0.58 -1.11
CA LEU A 86 2.30 -1.06 0.11
C LEU A 86 3.30 -0.91 1.24
N SER A 87 2.94 -0.13 2.25
CA SER A 87 3.76 0.00 3.45
C SER A 87 3.82 -1.32 4.22
N ALA A 88 4.86 -1.50 5.04
CA ALA A 88 4.94 -2.66 5.92
C ALA A 88 3.75 -2.77 6.90
N GLU A 89 3.23 -1.62 7.37
CA GLU A 89 2.05 -1.58 8.25
C GLU A 89 0.79 -2.06 7.53
N SER A 90 0.67 -1.83 6.23
CA SER A 90 -0.46 -2.27 5.42
C SER A 90 -0.69 -3.77 5.55
N PHE A 91 0.36 -4.59 5.51
CA PHE A 91 0.24 -6.05 5.64
C PHE A 91 -0.24 -6.49 7.02
N THR A 92 0.03 -5.72 8.09
CA THR A 92 -0.54 -5.99 9.42
C THR A 92 -2.01 -5.56 9.47
N VAL A 93 -2.28 -4.32 9.06
CA VAL A 93 -3.59 -3.69 9.24
C VAL A 93 -4.61 -4.23 8.25
N GLY A 94 -4.29 -4.28 6.96
CA GLY A 94 -5.21 -4.68 5.89
C GLY A 94 -5.59 -6.17 5.89
N HIS A 95 -4.85 -7.02 6.61
CA HIS A 95 -5.21 -8.43 6.79
C HIS A 95 -5.97 -8.71 8.10
N ASP A 96 -6.18 -7.68 8.93
CA ASP A 96 -6.92 -7.76 10.18
C ASP A 96 -8.11 -6.78 10.15
N LYS A 97 -9.33 -7.32 10.15
CA LYS A 97 -10.54 -6.50 10.07
C LYS A 97 -10.67 -5.56 11.26
N LEU A 98 -10.24 -5.97 12.45
CA LEU A 98 -10.31 -5.11 13.64
C LEU A 98 -9.34 -3.94 13.49
N LEU A 99 -8.08 -4.21 13.11
CA LEU A 99 -7.08 -3.15 12.95
C LEU A 99 -7.45 -2.20 11.82
N THR A 100 -8.00 -2.72 10.72
CA THR A 100 -8.53 -1.89 9.63
C THR A 100 -9.62 -0.96 10.16
N GLN A 101 -10.63 -1.48 10.86
CA GLN A 101 -11.74 -0.68 11.42
C GLN A 101 -11.23 0.35 12.44
N LEU A 102 -10.26 0.00 13.29
CA LEU A 102 -9.62 0.96 14.19
C LEU A 102 -8.96 2.11 13.43
N LYS A 103 -8.22 1.82 12.36
CA LYS A 103 -7.54 2.84 11.55
C LYS A 103 -8.54 3.75 10.82
N LEU A 104 -9.62 3.18 10.30
CA LEU A 104 -10.72 3.93 9.67
C LEU A 104 -11.36 4.90 10.66
N GLN A 105 -11.70 4.42 11.87
CA GLN A 105 -12.28 5.24 12.93
C GLN A 105 -11.36 6.39 13.34
N GLN A 106 -10.06 6.14 13.51
CA GLN A 106 -9.06 7.18 13.86
C GLN A 106 -8.95 8.28 12.80
N LYS A 107 -9.32 7.98 11.55
CA LYS A 107 -9.30 8.92 10.43
C LYS A 107 -10.68 9.48 10.08
N ASN A 108 -11.70 9.19 10.89
CA ASN A 108 -13.09 9.58 10.66
C ASN A 108 -13.63 9.12 9.29
N ILE A 109 -13.21 7.93 8.85
CA ILE A 109 -13.67 7.34 7.60
C ILE A 109 -14.93 6.52 7.89
N PRO A 110 -16.03 6.71 7.11
CA PRO A 110 -17.27 5.99 7.33
C PRO A 110 -17.07 4.47 7.34
N MET A 111 -17.55 3.84 8.42
CA MET A 111 -17.50 2.40 8.62
C MET A 111 -18.71 1.97 9.46
N PRO A 112 -19.16 0.70 9.36
CA PRO A 112 -20.24 0.24 10.22
C PRO A 112 -19.83 0.28 11.70
N ARG A 113 -20.76 0.62 12.58
CA ARG A 113 -20.57 0.56 14.03
C ARG A 113 -20.10 -0.84 14.42
N THR A 114 -18.91 -0.89 15.00
CA THR A 114 -18.20 -2.12 15.31
C THR A 114 -17.79 -2.10 16.77
N TYR A 115 -17.98 -3.23 17.43
CA TYR A 115 -17.69 -3.45 18.83
C TYR A 115 -16.75 -4.64 18.97
N LEU A 116 -15.81 -4.50 19.89
CA LEU A 116 -14.91 -5.55 20.32
C LEU A 116 -15.09 -5.73 21.83
N SER A 117 -15.08 -6.98 22.29
CA SER A 117 -15.10 -7.31 23.70
C SER A 117 -14.06 -8.38 24.00
N ALA A 118 -13.40 -8.26 25.15
CA ALA A 118 -12.44 -9.26 25.62
C ALA A 118 -13.12 -10.48 26.26
N THR A 119 -14.37 -10.34 26.72
CA THR A 119 -15.09 -11.43 27.42
C THR A 119 -16.51 -11.58 26.93
N THR A 120 -17.02 -12.80 27.05
CA THR A 120 -18.41 -13.18 26.76
C THR A 120 -19.40 -12.33 27.55
N SER A 121 -19.14 -12.11 28.85
CA SER A 121 -19.99 -11.27 29.71
C SER A 121 -20.04 -9.81 29.25
N ALA A 122 -18.88 -9.20 28.95
CA ALA A 122 -18.84 -7.84 28.44
C ALA A 122 -19.49 -7.74 27.05
N ALA A 123 -19.39 -8.78 26.23
CA ALA A 123 -20.01 -8.82 24.92
C ALA A 123 -21.55 -8.90 25.03
N LYS A 124 -22.10 -9.69 25.97
CA LYS A 124 -23.55 -9.72 26.24
C LYS A 124 -24.10 -8.35 26.68
N LYS A 125 -23.36 -7.60 27.50
CA LYS A 125 -23.72 -6.20 27.84
C LYS A 125 -23.73 -5.25 26.63
N ILE A 126 -22.92 -5.53 25.60
CA ILE A 126 -22.96 -4.79 24.33
C ILE A 126 -24.23 -5.18 23.57
N LEU A 127 -24.56 -6.48 23.51
CA LEU A 127 -25.76 -6.99 22.84
C LEU A 127 -27.06 -6.36 23.37
N GLU A 128 -27.14 -6.02 24.65
CA GLU A 128 -28.28 -5.31 25.24
C GLU A 128 -28.47 -3.86 24.73
N LYS A 129 -27.42 -3.27 24.13
CA LYS A 129 -27.38 -1.85 23.75
C LYS A 129 -27.31 -1.60 22.24
N VAL A 130 -27.10 -2.64 21.45
CA VAL A 130 -27.03 -2.54 19.98
C VAL A 130 -28.42 -2.58 19.37
N ASN A 131 -28.55 -2.01 18.17
CA ASN A 131 -29.74 -2.18 17.35
C ASN A 131 -29.58 -3.45 16.51
N TYR A 132 -30.65 -4.24 16.42
CA TYR A 132 -30.71 -5.42 15.57
C TYR A 132 -31.27 -5.08 14.19
N PRO A 133 -30.88 -5.83 13.14
CA PRO A 133 -29.96 -6.97 13.17
C PRO A 133 -28.47 -6.60 13.30
N ILE A 134 -27.65 -7.57 13.73
CA ILE A 134 -26.20 -7.46 13.81
C ILE A 134 -25.51 -8.60 13.06
N ILE A 135 -24.22 -8.40 12.79
CA ILE A 135 -23.30 -9.41 12.29
C ILE A 135 -22.23 -9.70 13.33
N MET A 136 -21.86 -10.98 13.49
CA MET A 136 -20.64 -11.40 14.15
C MET A 136 -19.63 -11.96 13.14
N LYS A 137 -18.36 -11.54 13.25
CA LYS A 137 -17.30 -11.95 12.32
C LYS A 137 -15.96 -12.17 13.01
N PHE A 138 -15.16 -13.11 12.52
CA PHE A 138 -13.78 -13.27 12.97
C PHE A 138 -12.89 -12.13 12.43
N PRO A 139 -11.92 -11.62 13.21
CA PRO A 139 -10.98 -10.59 12.77
C PRO A 139 -10.16 -10.99 11.54
N HIS A 140 -9.78 -12.27 11.47
CA HIS A 140 -8.99 -12.84 10.37
C HIS A 140 -9.83 -13.74 9.48
N GLY A 141 -9.48 -13.81 8.20
CA GLY A 141 -10.15 -14.63 7.20
C GLY A 141 -10.55 -13.84 5.97
N THR A 142 -10.89 -14.56 4.89
CA THR A 142 -11.29 -13.97 3.61
C THR A 142 -12.56 -14.66 3.09
N GLN A 143 -13.23 -14.03 2.12
CA GLN A 143 -14.37 -14.60 1.40
C GLN A 143 -15.60 -14.93 2.27
N GLY A 144 -15.95 -14.07 3.24
CA GLY A 144 -17.25 -14.14 3.95
C GLY A 144 -17.50 -15.40 4.79
N LYS A 145 -16.56 -16.35 4.82
CA LYS A 145 -16.60 -17.51 5.72
C LYS A 145 -16.41 -17.01 7.15
N GLY A 146 -17.34 -17.39 8.04
CA GLY A 146 -17.32 -16.94 9.44
C GLY A 146 -18.05 -15.62 9.70
N VAL A 147 -18.98 -15.23 8.83
CA VAL A 147 -19.95 -14.15 9.08
C VAL A 147 -21.27 -14.78 9.55
N LEU A 148 -21.66 -14.46 10.77
CA LEU A 148 -22.88 -14.92 11.43
C LEU A 148 -23.87 -13.75 11.53
N PHE A 149 -25.14 -13.98 11.22
CA PHE A 149 -26.20 -12.99 11.27
C PHE A 149 -27.10 -13.27 12.47
N ALA A 150 -27.42 -12.25 13.26
CA ALA A 150 -28.37 -12.36 14.37
C ALA A 150 -29.37 -11.19 14.33
N ASP A 151 -30.65 -11.53 14.41
CA ASP A 151 -31.79 -10.59 14.36
C ASP A 151 -32.31 -10.18 15.75
N SER A 152 -31.80 -10.82 16.80
CA SER A 152 -32.30 -10.67 18.16
C SER A 152 -31.20 -10.93 19.20
N TYR A 153 -31.43 -10.44 20.42
CA TYR A 153 -30.55 -10.70 21.56
C TYR A 153 -30.40 -12.19 21.84
N ALA A 154 -31.51 -12.95 21.81
CA ALA A 154 -31.48 -14.39 22.04
C ALA A 154 -30.58 -15.10 21.03
N SER A 155 -30.77 -14.84 19.72
CA SER A 155 -29.93 -15.42 18.66
C SER A 155 -28.46 -15.02 18.82
N ALA A 156 -28.19 -13.74 19.07
CA ALA A 156 -26.82 -13.24 19.23
C ALA A 156 -26.14 -13.85 20.46
N SER A 157 -26.83 -13.94 21.60
CA SER A 157 -26.30 -14.54 22.83
C SER A 157 -25.95 -16.01 22.62
N SER A 158 -26.83 -16.79 21.97
CA SER A 158 -26.56 -18.20 21.68
C SER A 158 -25.37 -18.39 20.75
N MET A 159 -25.22 -17.55 19.72
CA MET A 159 -24.04 -17.56 18.85
C MET A 159 -22.77 -17.24 19.63
N LEU A 160 -22.85 -16.29 20.55
CA LEU A 160 -21.72 -15.86 21.37
C LEU A 160 -21.26 -16.96 22.32
N ASP A 161 -22.19 -17.69 22.93
CA ASP A 161 -21.87 -18.84 23.78
C ASP A 161 -21.18 -19.95 22.95
N ALA A 162 -21.63 -20.21 21.72
CA ALA A 162 -20.98 -21.15 20.81
C ALA A 162 -19.58 -20.69 20.37
N LEU A 163 -19.41 -19.41 20.02
CA LEU A 163 -18.11 -18.84 19.65
C LEU A 163 -17.12 -18.84 20.82
N SER A 164 -17.61 -18.61 22.03
CA SER A 164 -16.80 -18.66 23.25
C SER A 164 -16.20 -20.04 23.47
N ALA A 165 -16.90 -21.12 23.12
CA ALA A 165 -16.37 -22.48 23.20
C ALA A 165 -15.20 -22.72 22.24
N LEU A 166 -15.09 -21.95 21.16
CA LEU A 166 -14.00 -22.03 20.19
C LEU A 166 -12.77 -21.19 20.59
N ASN A 167 -12.85 -20.40 21.67
CA ASN A 167 -11.80 -19.48 22.12
C ASN A 167 -11.24 -18.59 20.99
N GLN A 168 -12.11 -18.18 20.05
CA GLN A 168 -11.72 -17.30 18.95
C GLN A 168 -12.19 -15.87 19.20
N PRO A 169 -11.36 -14.85 18.90
CA PRO A 169 -11.81 -13.47 18.95
C PRO A 169 -12.89 -13.22 17.89
N PHE A 170 -13.85 -12.36 18.19
CA PHE A 170 -14.92 -11.99 17.28
C PHE A 170 -15.23 -10.48 17.38
N LEU A 171 -15.85 -9.97 16.32
CA LEU A 171 -16.32 -8.60 16.21
C LEU A 171 -17.84 -8.63 16.14
N ILE A 172 -18.51 -7.75 16.89
CA ILE A 172 -19.94 -7.47 16.74
C ILE A 172 -20.05 -6.21 15.88
N GLN A 173 -20.82 -6.25 14.81
CA GLN A 173 -20.97 -5.13 13.89
C GLN A 173 -22.45 -4.91 13.56
N GLU A 174 -22.87 -3.66 13.38
CA GLU A 174 -24.22 -3.39 12.86
C GLU A 174 -24.41 -4.00 11.47
N PHE A 175 -25.59 -4.53 11.21
CA PHE A 175 -25.95 -4.98 9.88
C PHE A 175 -26.37 -3.79 9.02
N ILE A 176 -25.83 -3.70 7.81
CA ILE A 176 -26.21 -2.70 6.82
C ILE A 176 -27.01 -3.41 5.74
N GLU A 177 -28.29 -3.09 5.61
CA GLU A 177 -29.17 -3.64 4.58
C GLU A 177 -28.83 -3.01 3.22
N THR A 178 -28.45 -3.84 2.27
CA THR A 178 -28.05 -3.41 0.91
C THR A 178 -28.73 -4.21 -0.19
N GLY A 179 -29.67 -5.11 0.14
CA GLY A 179 -30.25 -6.07 -0.80
C GLY A 179 -29.21 -7.08 -1.30
N GLY A 180 -28.23 -7.43 -0.46
CA GLY A 180 -27.15 -8.35 -0.78
C GLY A 180 -26.14 -7.78 -1.78
N ALA A 181 -26.02 -6.45 -1.87
CA ALA A 181 -25.08 -5.80 -2.76
C ALA A 181 -23.93 -5.12 -2.03
N ASP A 182 -22.75 -5.16 -2.62
CA ASP A 182 -21.58 -4.42 -2.16
C ASP A 182 -20.84 -3.79 -3.34
N ILE A 183 -20.01 -2.80 -3.06
CA ILE A 183 -19.23 -2.07 -4.05
C ILE A 183 -17.76 -2.39 -3.80
N ARG A 184 -17.05 -2.78 -4.86
CA ARG A 184 -15.59 -2.87 -4.86
C ARG A 184 -15.02 -1.74 -5.72
N ALA A 185 -14.18 -0.91 -5.11
CA ALA A 185 -13.40 0.12 -5.78
C ALA A 185 -11.92 -0.29 -5.84
N ILE A 186 -11.29 -0.24 -7.02
CA ILE A 186 -9.86 -0.43 -7.16
C ILE A 186 -9.18 0.93 -7.08
N VAL A 187 -8.38 1.12 -6.03
CA VAL A 187 -7.62 2.34 -5.77
C VAL A 187 -6.19 2.15 -6.25
N VAL A 188 -5.69 3.15 -6.98
CA VAL A 188 -4.29 3.28 -7.42
C VAL A 188 -3.85 4.72 -7.16
N GLY A 189 -2.92 4.90 -6.23
CA GLY A 189 -2.54 6.20 -5.66
C GLY A 189 -3.76 6.91 -5.07
N ASP A 190 -3.98 8.14 -5.53
CA ASP A 190 -5.10 8.98 -5.06
C ASP A 190 -6.37 8.86 -5.91
N LYS A 191 -6.53 7.77 -6.68
CA LYS A 191 -7.64 7.61 -7.64
C LYS A 191 -8.29 6.24 -7.55
N VAL A 192 -9.62 6.22 -7.62
CA VAL A 192 -10.37 5.02 -7.98
C VAL A 192 -10.30 4.86 -9.51
N ILE A 193 -9.62 3.82 -9.98
CA ILE A 193 -9.43 3.59 -11.42
C ILE A 193 -10.56 2.76 -12.04
N ALA A 194 -11.24 1.95 -11.23
CA ALA A 194 -12.36 1.12 -11.64
C ALA A 194 -13.21 0.77 -10.41
N SER A 195 -14.50 0.54 -10.64
CA SER A 195 -15.42 0.09 -9.59
C SER A 195 -16.48 -0.84 -10.15
N MET A 196 -16.89 -1.81 -9.34
CA MET A 196 -17.99 -2.72 -9.67
C MET A 196 -18.93 -2.85 -8.48
N LYS A 197 -20.22 -2.98 -8.77
CA LYS A 197 -21.23 -3.43 -7.82
C LYS A 197 -21.39 -4.94 -7.99
N ARG A 198 -21.37 -5.64 -6.86
CA ARG A 198 -21.54 -7.09 -6.79
C ARG A 198 -22.85 -7.35 -6.09
N LYS A 199 -23.66 -8.26 -6.62
CA LYS A 199 -24.91 -8.67 -5.99
C LYS A 199 -24.89 -10.17 -5.77
N ALA A 200 -25.15 -10.58 -4.53
CA ALA A 200 -25.29 -11.98 -4.20
C ALA A 200 -26.52 -12.58 -4.89
N ASP A 201 -26.41 -13.83 -5.33
CA ASP A 201 -27.58 -14.57 -5.82
C ASP A 201 -28.56 -14.76 -4.65
N ILE A 202 -29.85 -14.51 -4.92
CA ILE A 202 -30.92 -14.34 -3.91
C ILE A 202 -31.11 -15.60 -3.04
N LYS A 203 -30.58 -16.75 -3.49
CA LYS A 203 -30.63 -18.01 -2.74
C LYS A 203 -29.64 -18.09 -1.56
N GLU A 204 -28.60 -17.27 -1.53
CA GLU A 204 -27.68 -17.20 -0.39
C GLU A 204 -27.32 -15.74 -0.10
N ALA A 205 -27.77 -15.21 1.05
CA ALA A 205 -27.45 -13.86 1.54
C ALA A 205 -25.95 -13.63 1.88
N ARG A 206 -25.04 -14.39 1.27
CA ARG A 206 -23.60 -14.42 1.56
C ARG A 206 -22.73 -14.73 0.34
N ALA A 207 -22.98 -14.19 -0.84
CA ALA A 207 -22.14 -14.53 -2.00
C ALA A 207 -21.01 -13.51 -2.24
N ASN A 208 -19.79 -13.95 -1.98
CA ASN A 208 -18.63 -13.46 -2.71
C ASN A 208 -18.79 -13.84 -4.19
N ILE A 209 -18.34 -12.99 -5.12
CA ILE A 209 -18.37 -13.23 -6.58
C ILE A 209 -17.87 -14.61 -7.02
N HIS A 210 -17.00 -15.26 -6.23
CA HIS A 210 -16.55 -16.62 -6.53
C HIS A 210 -17.64 -17.70 -6.41
N ALA A 211 -18.84 -17.37 -5.90
CA ALA A 211 -19.96 -18.29 -5.71
C ALA A 211 -21.18 -17.97 -6.61
N GLY A 212 -21.00 -17.27 -7.74
CA GLY A 212 -22.06 -17.11 -8.75
C GLY A 212 -22.90 -15.83 -8.67
N GLY A 213 -22.45 -14.80 -7.92
CA GLY A 213 -23.10 -13.48 -7.91
C GLY A 213 -22.90 -12.69 -9.22
N ILE A 214 -23.81 -11.77 -9.51
CA ILE A 214 -23.74 -10.88 -10.68
C ILE A 214 -22.82 -9.69 -10.35
N ALA A 215 -21.97 -9.31 -11.29
CA ALA A 215 -21.12 -8.13 -11.20
C ALA A 215 -21.45 -7.15 -12.33
N GLU A 216 -21.54 -5.86 -11.99
CA GLU A 216 -21.78 -4.78 -12.95
C GLU A 216 -20.80 -3.64 -12.69
N GLY A 217 -20.27 -3.04 -13.76
CA GLY A 217 -19.45 -1.84 -13.66
C GLY A 217 -20.29 -0.67 -13.15
N VAL A 218 -19.76 0.11 -12.21
CA VAL A 218 -20.45 1.29 -11.68
C VAL A 218 -19.52 2.47 -11.61
N VAL A 219 -20.06 3.68 -11.81
CA VAL A 219 -19.33 4.94 -11.62
C VAL A 219 -19.67 5.47 -10.24
N LEU A 220 -18.67 5.52 -9.36
CA LEU A 220 -18.83 6.12 -8.04
C LEU A 220 -18.92 7.64 -8.12
N ASP A 221 -19.73 8.23 -7.26
CA ASP A 221 -19.76 9.66 -7.04
C ASP A 221 -18.44 10.16 -6.38
N SER A 222 -18.30 11.48 -6.29
CA SER A 222 -17.09 12.09 -5.73
C SER A 222 -16.87 11.76 -4.26
N TYR A 223 -17.94 11.57 -3.48
CA TYR A 223 -17.84 11.28 -2.05
C TYR A 223 -17.37 9.84 -1.82
N ALA A 224 -17.97 8.87 -2.48
CA ALA A 224 -17.57 7.46 -2.44
C ALA A 224 -16.14 7.24 -2.94
N LYS A 225 -15.72 7.94 -4.01
CA LYS A 225 -14.32 7.93 -4.47
C LYS A 225 -13.38 8.44 -3.38
N LYS A 226 -13.73 9.56 -2.74
CA LYS A 226 -12.93 10.13 -1.65
C LYS A 226 -12.83 9.17 -0.47
N VAL A 227 -13.94 8.56 -0.05
CA VAL A 227 -13.97 7.56 1.03
C VAL A 227 -13.05 6.38 0.72
N ALA A 228 -13.10 5.85 -0.51
CA ALA A 228 -12.23 4.74 -0.92
C ALA A 228 -10.74 5.13 -0.91
N VAL A 229 -10.39 6.30 -1.45
CA VAL A 229 -8.99 6.79 -1.46
C VAL A 229 -8.49 7.07 -0.05
N ASP A 230 -9.30 7.72 0.80
CA ASP A 230 -8.93 8.01 2.18
C ASP A 230 -8.75 6.71 2.99
N ALA A 231 -9.55 5.68 2.74
CA ALA A 231 -9.41 4.36 3.35
C ALA A 231 -8.10 3.68 2.97
N ALA A 232 -7.76 3.69 1.68
CA ALA A 232 -6.50 3.15 1.16
C ALA A 232 -5.29 3.88 1.80
N ARG A 233 -5.32 5.21 1.83
CA ARG A 233 -4.28 6.04 2.45
C ARG A 233 -4.16 5.80 3.95
N ALA A 234 -5.29 5.61 4.65
CA ALA A 234 -5.30 5.38 6.09
C ALA A 234 -4.47 4.15 6.48
N ILE A 235 -4.44 3.11 5.64
CA ILE A 235 -3.66 1.89 5.89
C ILE A 235 -2.32 1.86 5.16
N GLY A 236 -1.90 2.95 4.49
CA GLY A 236 -0.65 3.03 3.74
C GLY A 236 -0.59 2.16 2.48
N ALA A 237 -1.74 1.91 1.85
CA ALA A 237 -1.83 1.11 0.64
C ALA A 237 -2.13 2.00 -0.57
N GLU A 238 -1.21 2.07 -1.52
CA GLU A 238 -1.37 2.84 -2.76
C GLU A 238 -2.06 2.00 -3.85
N VAL A 239 -1.99 0.67 -3.78
CA VAL A 239 -2.70 -0.22 -4.72
C VAL A 239 -3.51 -1.23 -3.92
N CYS A 240 -4.82 -1.09 -3.89
CA CYS A 240 -5.71 -2.00 -3.16
C CYS A 240 -7.14 -2.01 -3.72
N GLY A 241 -7.92 -2.99 -3.29
CA GLY A 241 -9.37 -2.99 -3.46
C GLY A 241 -10.05 -2.55 -2.18
N VAL A 242 -10.94 -1.56 -2.23
CA VAL A 242 -11.75 -1.12 -1.10
C VAL A 242 -13.17 -1.62 -1.30
N ASP A 243 -13.63 -2.45 -0.37
CA ASP A 243 -15.00 -2.96 -0.34
C ASP A 243 -15.85 -2.03 0.53
N MET A 244 -17.03 -1.67 0.04
CA MET A 244 -17.96 -0.74 0.67
C MET A 244 -19.41 -1.25 0.59
N LEU A 245 -20.21 -0.86 1.56
CA LEU A 245 -21.67 -1.01 1.52
C LEU A 245 -22.32 0.36 1.36
N GLU A 246 -23.39 0.43 0.57
CA GLU A 246 -24.20 1.64 0.45
C GLU A 246 -25.20 1.67 1.61
N SER A 247 -24.96 2.52 2.61
CA SER A 247 -25.91 2.71 3.71
C SER A 247 -26.87 3.86 3.41
N ALA A 248 -27.93 4.00 4.22
CA ALA A 248 -28.81 5.17 4.13
C ALA A 248 -28.11 6.53 4.34
N LYS A 249 -26.89 6.54 4.92
CA LYS A 249 -26.07 7.74 5.15
C LYS A 249 -24.92 7.88 4.14
N GLY A 250 -24.86 7.02 3.12
CA GLY A 250 -23.78 6.95 2.15
C GLY A 250 -22.86 5.73 2.33
N PRO A 251 -21.72 5.69 1.63
CA PRO A 251 -20.84 4.53 1.60
C PRO A 251 -20.14 4.32 2.94
N VAL A 252 -20.08 3.07 3.38
CA VAL A 252 -19.31 2.64 4.56
C VAL A 252 -18.30 1.57 4.19
N VAL A 253 -17.06 1.70 4.65
CA VAL A 253 -15.97 0.78 4.33
C VAL A 253 -16.04 -0.47 5.20
N ILE A 254 -16.04 -1.64 4.56
CA ILE A 254 -16.12 -2.95 5.23
C ILE A 254 -14.78 -3.67 5.26
N GLU A 255 -14.03 -3.67 4.16
CA GLU A 255 -12.77 -4.38 4.02
C GLU A 255 -11.84 -3.65 3.03
N ILE A 256 -10.52 -3.75 3.26
CA ILE A 256 -9.52 -3.30 2.29
C ILE A 256 -8.64 -4.50 1.94
N ASN A 257 -8.59 -4.83 0.65
CA ASN A 257 -7.85 -5.95 0.12
C ASN A 257 -6.56 -5.47 -0.55
N LEU A 258 -5.42 -5.80 0.04
CA LEU A 258 -4.08 -5.44 -0.45
C LEU A 258 -3.66 -6.19 -1.72
N SER A 259 -4.34 -7.29 -2.05
CA SER A 259 -4.04 -8.10 -3.22
C SER A 259 -5.32 -8.35 -4.02
N PRO A 260 -5.93 -7.28 -4.57
CA PRO A 260 -7.19 -7.41 -5.26
C PRO A 260 -7.02 -8.30 -6.50
N GLY A 261 -8.00 -9.18 -6.71
CA GLY A 261 -8.19 -9.88 -7.97
C GLY A 261 -8.75 -8.91 -9.00
N LEU A 262 -8.17 -8.92 -10.21
CA LEU A 262 -8.52 -8.03 -11.31
C LEU A 262 -9.48 -8.67 -12.31
N GLN A 263 -9.60 -10.00 -12.32
CA GLN A 263 -10.35 -10.72 -13.37
C GLN A 263 -11.82 -10.32 -13.40
N GLY A 264 -12.50 -10.31 -12.24
CA GLY A 264 -13.94 -10.03 -12.18
C GLY A 264 -14.29 -8.57 -12.50
N ILE A 265 -13.40 -7.62 -12.19
CA ILE A 265 -13.65 -6.21 -12.51
C ILE A 265 -13.27 -5.89 -13.96
N ALA A 266 -12.27 -6.56 -14.52
CA ALA A 266 -11.87 -6.41 -15.92
C ALA A 266 -12.94 -6.89 -16.90
N THR A 267 -13.84 -7.81 -16.49
CA THR A 267 -14.96 -8.25 -17.35
C THR A 267 -16.13 -7.28 -17.38
N VAL A 268 -16.19 -6.32 -16.45
CA VAL A 268 -17.32 -5.39 -16.30
C VAL A 268 -16.90 -3.92 -16.45
N THR A 269 -15.63 -3.68 -16.81
CA THR A 269 -15.08 -2.35 -17.06
C THR A 269 -14.13 -2.39 -18.25
N ASP A 270 -14.11 -1.32 -19.05
CA ASP A 270 -13.19 -1.18 -20.20
C ASP A 270 -11.80 -0.64 -19.81
N VAL A 271 -11.51 -0.60 -18.50
CA VAL A 271 -10.26 -0.05 -17.99
C VAL A 271 -9.18 -1.12 -18.03
N ASP A 272 -8.05 -0.85 -18.67
CA ASP A 272 -6.85 -1.67 -18.56
C ASP A 272 -6.22 -1.50 -17.16
N LEU A 273 -6.77 -2.22 -16.17
CA LEU A 273 -6.32 -2.11 -14.78
C LEU A 273 -4.84 -2.47 -14.61
N PRO A 274 -4.32 -3.58 -15.20
CA PRO A 274 -2.90 -3.90 -15.14
C PRO A 274 -2.01 -2.76 -15.64
N ASP A 275 -2.34 -2.14 -16.77
CA ASP A 275 -1.57 -1.02 -17.33
C ASP A 275 -1.63 0.22 -16.44
N LYS A 276 -2.80 0.56 -15.89
CA LYS A 276 -2.93 1.68 -14.92
C LYS A 276 -2.08 1.48 -13.68
N ILE A 277 -2.04 0.26 -13.14
CA ILE A 277 -1.19 -0.09 -12.00
C ILE A 277 0.28 0.04 -12.41
N ALA A 278 0.70 -0.60 -13.50
CA ALA A 278 2.07 -0.57 -13.99
C ALA A 278 2.60 0.86 -14.24
N SER A 279 1.81 1.69 -14.93
CA SER A 279 2.12 3.09 -15.21
C SER A 279 2.29 3.90 -13.93
N TYR A 280 1.45 3.66 -12.92
CA TYR A 280 1.54 4.31 -11.62
C TYR A 280 2.84 3.91 -10.89
N LEU A 281 3.11 2.61 -10.79
CA LEU A 281 4.33 2.11 -10.13
C LEU A 281 5.59 2.70 -10.76
N PHE A 282 5.65 2.77 -12.09
CA PHE A 282 6.78 3.35 -12.79
C PHE A 282 6.99 4.83 -12.44
N LYS A 283 5.93 5.64 -12.46
CA LYS A 283 5.99 7.08 -12.12
C LYS A 283 6.45 7.31 -10.68
N GLN A 284 5.88 6.56 -9.74
CA GLN A 284 6.26 6.67 -8.34
C GLN A 284 7.70 6.19 -8.10
N THR A 285 8.16 5.17 -8.83
CA THR A 285 9.55 4.71 -8.77
C THR A 285 10.51 5.82 -9.23
N MET A 286 10.21 6.49 -10.36
CA MET A 286 11.00 7.62 -10.84
C MET A 286 11.08 8.74 -9.79
N GLN A 287 9.94 9.05 -9.15
CA GLN A 287 9.89 10.06 -8.10
C GLN A 287 10.76 9.65 -6.90
N PHE A 288 10.57 8.43 -6.38
CA PHE A 288 11.32 7.89 -5.25
C PHE A 288 12.84 7.92 -5.48
N LEU A 289 13.30 7.49 -6.66
CA LEU A 289 14.72 7.52 -7.01
C LEU A 289 15.26 8.95 -7.12
N SER A 290 14.45 9.90 -7.63
CA SER A 290 14.85 11.31 -7.70
C SER A 290 14.98 11.96 -6.33
N GLU A 291 14.08 11.62 -5.40
CA GLU A 291 14.09 12.11 -4.02
C GLU A 291 15.25 11.51 -3.23
N ASN A 292 15.53 10.22 -3.39
CA ASN A 292 16.69 9.58 -2.75
C ASN A 292 18.02 10.13 -3.26
N LYS A 293 18.13 10.50 -4.53
CA LYS A 293 19.33 11.21 -5.03
C LYS A 293 19.50 12.56 -4.34
N LYS A 294 18.43 13.36 -4.23
CA LYS A 294 18.46 14.65 -3.53
C LYS A 294 18.79 14.51 -2.04
N ASN A 295 18.16 13.55 -1.37
CA ASN A 295 18.37 13.27 0.05
C ASN A 295 19.77 12.70 0.32
N GLY A 296 20.31 11.86 -0.59
CA GLY A 296 21.69 11.41 -0.52
C GLY A 296 22.67 12.58 -0.61
N THR A 297 22.44 13.53 -1.51
CA THR A 297 23.23 14.76 -1.59
C THR A 297 23.11 15.60 -0.30
N ALA A 298 21.89 15.75 0.25
CA ALA A 298 21.67 16.51 1.49
C ALA A 298 22.27 15.83 2.74
N LYS A 299 22.21 14.50 2.83
CA LYS A 299 22.79 13.74 3.95
C LYS A 299 24.31 13.74 3.92
N ILE A 300 24.89 13.69 2.72
CA ILE A 300 26.32 13.96 2.52
C ILE A 300 26.67 15.38 3.01
N MET A 301 25.79 16.38 2.83
CA MET A 301 26.01 17.74 3.35
C MET A 301 26.02 17.81 4.89
N GLU A 302 25.23 17.00 5.59
CA GLU A 302 25.21 16.94 7.08
C GLU A 302 26.44 16.23 7.66
N ASP A 303 26.93 15.17 7.00
CA ASP A 303 28.14 14.45 7.42
C ASP A 303 29.45 15.23 7.06
N LEU A 304 29.36 16.29 6.26
CA LEU A 304 30.47 17.10 5.73
C LEU A 304 30.87 18.32 6.57
N ASP A 305 30.30 18.51 7.76
CA ASP A 305 30.69 19.58 8.71
C ASP A 305 31.94 19.23 9.54
N ALA A 306 32.62 18.12 9.24
CA ALA A 306 33.71 17.60 10.06
C ALA A 306 35.15 17.71 9.50
N ASP A 307 35.41 18.16 8.26
CA ASP A 307 36.81 18.20 7.76
C ASP A 307 37.17 19.33 6.76
N LYS A 308 38.44 19.77 6.81
CA LYS A 308 38.92 21.10 6.36
C LYS A 308 39.42 21.24 4.91
N THR A 309 39.33 20.23 4.06
CA THR A 309 39.54 20.37 2.61
C THR A 309 38.63 19.40 1.86
N LYS A 310 37.78 19.93 0.97
CA LYS A 310 36.66 19.19 0.35
C LYS A 310 36.91 18.95 -1.13
N GLU A 311 37.02 17.68 -1.52
CA GLU A 311 36.93 17.25 -2.92
C GLU A 311 35.56 16.61 -3.14
N ILE A 312 34.84 17.01 -4.20
CA ILE A 312 33.54 16.44 -4.55
C ILE A 312 33.63 15.82 -5.94
N ILE A 313 33.36 14.52 -6.01
CA ILE A 313 33.18 13.83 -7.28
C ILE A 313 31.72 14.03 -7.70
N SER A 314 31.51 14.84 -8.72
CA SER A 314 30.19 15.05 -9.33
C SER A 314 30.31 15.02 -10.85
N THR A 315 29.19 14.77 -11.53
CA THR A 315 29.12 14.98 -12.98
C THR A 315 28.99 16.47 -13.26
N LEU A 316 29.57 16.95 -14.37
CA LEU A 316 29.47 18.36 -14.76
C LEU A 316 28.03 18.69 -15.17
N ASP A 317 27.42 19.63 -14.46
CA ASP A 317 26.08 20.16 -14.77
C ASP A 317 26.20 21.44 -15.61
N PHE A 318 25.45 21.49 -16.72
CA PHE A 318 25.44 22.60 -17.66
C PHE A 318 24.03 23.18 -17.79
N ARG A 319 23.91 24.51 -17.65
CA ARG A 319 22.71 25.27 -18.07
C ARG A 319 23.07 26.20 -19.20
N GLY A 320 22.81 25.76 -20.44
CA GLY A 320 23.26 26.46 -21.64
C GLY A 320 24.78 26.49 -21.69
N ALA A 321 25.38 27.68 -21.78
CA ALA A 321 26.83 27.88 -21.80
C ALA A 321 27.46 28.05 -20.40
N ARG A 322 26.72 27.79 -19.31
CA ARG A 322 27.19 27.96 -17.93
C ARG A 322 27.47 26.61 -17.28
N ILE A 323 28.65 26.46 -16.67
CA ILE A 323 28.96 25.36 -15.76
C ILE A 323 28.37 25.72 -14.39
N LEU A 324 27.51 24.85 -13.86
CA LEU A 324 26.98 24.99 -12.51
C LEU A 324 27.91 24.28 -11.54
N LEU A 325 28.59 25.06 -10.71
CA LEU A 325 29.36 24.50 -9.60
C LEU A 325 28.39 24.00 -8.52
N PRO A 326 28.63 22.81 -7.93
CA PRO A 326 27.84 22.34 -6.81
C PRO A 326 27.83 23.38 -5.67
N GLU A 327 26.65 23.63 -5.10
CA GLU A 327 26.45 24.63 -4.04
C GLU A 327 27.38 24.39 -2.83
N VAL A 328 27.76 23.14 -2.60
CA VAL A 328 28.70 22.74 -1.55
C VAL A 328 30.10 23.32 -1.82
N ILE A 329 30.58 23.28 -3.07
CA ILE A 329 31.90 23.83 -3.44
C ILE A 329 31.88 25.35 -3.33
N THR A 330 30.83 26.02 -3.81
CA THR A 330 30.75 27.49 -3.77
C THR A 330 30.63 28.00 -2.34
N LYS A 331 29.83 27.35 -1.48
CA LYS A 331 29.74 27.71 -0.05
C LYS A 331 31.06 27.53 0.69
N VAL A 332 31.76 26.42 0.46
CA VAL A 332 33.02 26.11 1.14
C VAL A 332 34.15 27.01 0.65
N ALA A 333 34.20 27.31 -0.64
CA ALA A 333 35.14 28.26 -1.22
C ALA A 333 34.77 29.74 -0.90
N GLY A 334 33.60 29.99 -0.31
CA GLY A 334 33.12 31.34 0.00
C GLY A 334 32.85 32.20 -1.24
N LEU A 335 32.50 31.56 -2.36
CA LEU A 335 32.19 32.20 -3.65
C LEU A 335 30.74 32.69 -3.70
N LYS A 336 30.54 33.92 -4.15
CA LYS A 336 29.26 34.59 -4.38
C LYS A 336 29.17 35.01 -5.85
N GLU A 337 27.96 35.24 -6.33
CA GLU A 337 27.72 35.67 -7.72
C GLU A 337 28.39 37.01 -8.08
N THR A 338 28.66 37.85 -7.07
CA THR A 338 29.28 39.17 -7.23
C THR A 338 30.80 39.15 -7.08
N ASP A 339 31.42 37.98 -6.87
CA ASP A 339 32.86 37.91 -6.65
C ASP A 339 33.63 37.93 -7.97
N ASP A 340 34.72 38.70 -7.99
CA ASP A 340 35.72 38.59 -9.06
C ASP A 340 36.49 37.28 -8.90
N VAL A 341 36.50 36.46 -9.95
CA VAL A 341 37.15 35.14 -9.95
C VAL A 341 38.09 35.00 -11.14
N GLN A 342 39.27 34.42 -10.89
CA GLN A 342 40.22 34.02 -11.91
C GLN A 342 40.00 32.53 -12.26
N PHE A 343 39.90 32.24 -13.55
CA PHE A 343 39.91 30.89 -14.08
C PHE A 343 41.28 30.61 -14.72
N SER A 344 41.88 29.47 -14.38
CA SER A 344 43.02 28.91 -15.13
C SER A 344 42.74 27.44 -15.47
N ALA A 345 43.29 26.96 -16.57
CA ALA A 345 43.07 25.59 -17.02
C ALA A 345 44.40 24.95 -17.45
N GLU A 346 44.54 23.68 -17.11
CA GLU A 346 45.60 22.77 -17.55
C GLU A 346 44.95 21.53 -18.15
N LYS A 347 45.73 20.62 -18.75
CA LYS A 347 45.17 19.37 -19.26
C LYS A 347 44.47 18.62 -18.11
N ASP A 348 43.18 18.33 -18.32
CA ASP A 348 42.27 17.64 -17.39
C ASP A 348 41.96 18.39 -16.07
N LYS A 349 42.32 19.68 -15.94
CA LYS A 349 42.10 20.46 -14.71
C LYS A 349 41.64 21.89 -15.00
N ILE A 350 40.68 22.38 -14.21
CA ILE A 350 40.28 23.79 -14.16
C ILE A 350 40.41 24.26 -12.72
N HIS A 351 41.08 25.39 -12.51
CA HIS A 351 41.23 26.06 -11.23
C HIS A 351 40.41 27.35 -11.22
N ILE A 352 39.70 27.56 -10.11
CA ILE A 352 38.90 28.76 -9.86
C ILE A 352 39.41 29.39 -8.58
N LYS A 353 39.86 30.64 -8.67
CA LYS A 353 40.41 31.38 -7.53
C LYS A 353 39.68 32.70 -7.36
N LYS A 354 39.13 32.94 -6.17
CA LYS A 354 38.58 34.24 -5.79
C LYS A 354 39.68 35.29 -5.76
N LEU A 355 39.45 36.43 -6.41
CA LEU A 355 40.31 37.60 -6.34
C LEU A 355 39.74 38.56 -5.30
N ASN A 356 40.59 39.01 -4.38
CA ASN A 356 40.25 40.11 -3.48
C ASN A 356 40.76 41.40 -4.12
N ILE A 357 40.08 41.85 -5.17
CA ILE A 357 40.30 43.20 -5.70
C ILE A 357 39.45 44.10 -4.80
N GLY A 358 40.14 44.89 -3.96
CA GLY A 358 39.53 45.75 -2.94
C GLY A 358 38.73 46.91 -3.51
#